data_AF-W9XR75-F1
#
_entry.id   AF-W9XR75-F1
#
_cell.length_a   1.000
_cell.length_b   1.000
_cell.length_c   1.000
_cell.angle_alpha   90.00
_cell.angle_beta   90.00
_cell.angle_gamma   90.00
#
_symmetry.space_group_name_H-M   'P 1'
#
loop_
_entity.id
_entity.type
_entity.pdbx_description
1 polymer ?
#
loop_
_entity_poly.entity_id
_entity_poly.type
_entity_poly.pdbx_seq_one_letter_code
_entity_poly.pdbx_strand_id
1 'polypeptide(L)'
;MSPSYNTSDRSGIWSYVPFGSSPRRRSVSSGLPLRHSGNSDSKDHNAPWDPFEKSDRRTGGNGASHPSTLESIQNAWMTQSRQARYLKTGGVLTLIVLLYWVFSGGSSYSASNNVYTPDNSPTTRCTKPHDLSKPLVQYAIMIDAGSTGSRIHVYKFNNCGPTPELEHEEFKMTEKKSEGSGLSSYKTDAEGAAKSLDPLMEVALSTVPDDYKSCTPVAVKATAGLRLLGDEMSAKILNAVRTRLETKYPFPVVSKEKGGVEIMKGEDEGVFAWITTNYLLGKIGGPDETPTAAILDLGGGSTQIVFQPTFKNSPHGGMPEKMAEGDHKYNLKFGGRDFELYQHSHLGYGLMSARNALHASVLDHMHKQNPNSKAWLSKPIPNSCIIPGMQKKINVTMPPDHELAGERSVTMEGPVDAIPAQCRALAEGILYKDKACTLHPCSFNGVHQPSLDKTFSREDVYIFSYFYDRTHDLGMPESFTLRELLDLTEKVCGGEKHWNAFEGVEGALTELRDRPEWCLDLNFMSALLHTGYEMPIDREVKIAKKIKGNELGWCLGASLPLLEKESGWECRIKEVTR
;
A
#
# COMPACT_ATOMS: atom_id res chain seq x y z
N MET A 1 -14.04 -13.16 27.86
CA MET A 1 -12.86 -12.32 28.11
C MET A 1 -12.81 -11.30 26.99
N SER A 2 -13.14 -10.05 27.27
CA SER A 2 -13.15 -8.96 26.29
C SER A 2 -11.73 -8.52 25.96
N PRO A 3 -11.37 -8.29 24.68
CA PRO A 3 -10.16 -7.55 24.35
C PRO A 3 -10.49 -6.07 24.17
N SER A 4 -9.72 -5.26 24.88
CA SER A 4 -9.65 -3.80 24.77
C SER A 4 -9.17 -3.39 23.37
N TYR A 5 -10.00 -2.64 22.64
CA TYR A 5 -9.60 -1.94 21.43
C TYR A 5 -8.65 -0.81 21.79
N ASN A 6 -7.42 -0.88 21.26
CA ASN A 6 -6.46 0.21 21.33
C ASN A 6 -6.38 0.83 19.92
N THR A 7 -7.11 1.92 19.72
CA THR A 7 -7.05 2.74 18.51
C THR A 7 -5.70 3.46 18.49
N SER A 8 -4.69 2.82 17.91
CA SER A 8 -3.44 3.49 17.56
C SER A 8 -3.65 4.26 16.27
N ASP A 9 -3.41 5.57 16.37
CA ASP A 9 -3.40 6.55 15.30
C ASP A 9 -2.47 6.08 14.17
N ARG A 10 -3.06 5.61 13.06
CA ARG A 10 -2.32 5.20 11.86
C ARG A 10 -1.91 6.45 11.10
N SER A 11 -0.75 7.00 11.45
CA SER A 11 0.01 7.88 10.56
C SER A 11 0.46 7.05 9.35
N GLY A 12 -0.35 7.07 8.29
CA GLY A 12 0.00 6.42 7.02
C GLY A 12 1.30 6.98 6.47
N ILE A 13 2.05 6.17 5.72
CA ILE A 13 3.33 6.53 5.08
C ILE A 13 3.24 7.84 4.24
N TRP A 14 2.02 8.24 3.86
CA TRP A 14 1.70 9.48 3.13
C TRP A 14 1.36 10.71 4.01
N SER A 15 1.40 10.60 5.34
CA SER A 15 1.22 11.76 6.23
C SER A 15 2.38 12.77 6.19
N TYR A 16 3.44 12.44 5.44
CA TYR A 16 4.67 13.22 5.28
C TYR A 16 4.81 13.85 3.89
N VAL A 17 3.71 14.13 3.19
CA VAL A 17 3.75 14.95 1.97
C VAL A 17 3.34 16.39 2.31
N PRO A 18 4.26 17.26 2.79
CA PRO A 18 3.96 18.67 2.97
C PRO A 18 4.00 19.36 1.60
N PHE A 19 2.85 19.48 0.93
CA PHE A 19 2.70 20.46 -0.14
C PHE A 19 2.30 21.81 0.46
N GLY A 20 3.29 22.67 0.66
CA GLY A 20 3.05 24.06 1.00
C GLY A 20 2.49 24.82 -0.22
N SER A 21 1.31 25.42 -0.07
CA SER A 21 1.14 26.87 -0.25
C SER A 21 -0.31 27.29 0.06
N SER A 22 -0.46 28.04 1.15
CA SER A 22 -1.69 28.78 1.47
C SER A 22 -1.87 29.97 0.53
N PRO A 23 -3.08 30.31 0.08
CA PRO A 23 -3.40 31.66 -0.32
C PRO A 23 -3.87 32.47 0.90
N ARG A 24 -3.06 33.44 1.33
CA ARG A 24 -3.51 34.54 2.21
C ARG A 24 -4.67 35.27 1.54
N ARG A 25 -5.90 35.13 2.06
CA ARG A 25 -6.95 36.14 1.84
C ARG A 25 -6.82 37.24 2.90
N ARG A 26 -6.43 38.43 2.44
CA ARG A 26 -6.64 39.70 3.16
C ARG A 26 -8.15 39.99 3.18
N SER A 27 -8.75 40.05 4.36
CA SER A 27 -10.03 40.73 4.58
C SER A 27 -9.76 42.12 5.15
N VAL A 28 -10.11 43.13 4.37
CA VAL A 28 -10.11 44.55 4.74
C VAL A 28 -11.36 44.82 5.57
N SER A 29 -11.18 45.32 6.79
CA SER A 29 -12.26 45.82 7.64
C SER A 29 -12.56 47.28 7.28
N SER A 30 -13.77 47.53 6.78
CA SER A 30 -14.34 48.87 6.59
C SER A 30 -15.72 48.88 7.22
N GLY A 31 -15.96 49.72 8.23
CA GLY A 31 -17.27 49.82 8.85
C GLY A 31 -17.30 50.69 10.10
N LEU A 32 -17.07 51.99 9.93
CA LEU A 32 -17.55 53.02 10.86
C LEU A 32 -19.09 53.07 10.84
N PRO A 33 -19.74 53.48 11.95
CA PRO A 33 -20.99 54.22 11.84
C PRO A 33 -20.87 55.64 12.41
N LEU A 34 -21.43 56.57 11.63
CA LEU A 34 -21.70 57.96 11.96
C LEU A 34 -22.93 58.11 12.88
N ARG A 35 -22.90 59.18 13.67
CA ARG A 35 -23.99 59.79 14.48
C ARG A 35 -25.25 60.13 13.67
N HIS A 36 -26.41 60.02 14.32
CA HIS A 36 -27.47 61.04 14.43
C HIS A 36 -28.55 60.60 15.46
N SER A 37 -28.75 61.33 16.56
CA SER A 37 -29.80 62.35 16.84
C SER A 37 -31.17 61.79 17.24
N GLY A 38 -31.74 62.25 18.37
CA GLY A 38 -33.18 62.13 18.63
C GLY A 38 -33.63 62.09 20.10
N ASN A 39 -33.72 63.27 20.71
CA ASN A 39 -34.65 63.76 21.74
C ASN A 39 -35.85 62.87 22.18
N SER A 40 -36.12 62.75 23.50
CA SER A 40 -37.44 63.03 24.13
C SER A 40 -37.51 62.73 25.64
N ASP A 41 -38.24 63.59 26.34
CA ASP A 41 -38.58 63.66 27.77
C ASP A 41 -39.16 62.40 28.45
N SER A 42 -38.93 62.25 29.77
CA SER A 42 -39.94 62.43 30.84
C SER A 42 -39.59 61.73 32.17
N LYS A 43 -40.16 62.27 33.24
CA LYS A 43 -39.96 62.04 34.68
C LYS A 43 -40.36 60.62 35.15
N ASP A 44 -39.69 60.11 36.20
CA ASP A 44 -40.33 59.85 37.51
C ASP A 44 -39.36 59.41 38.62
N HIS A 45 -39.75 59.75 39.85
CA HIS A 45 -39.04 59.54 41.11
C HIS A 45 -39.12 58.10 41.63
N ASN A 46 -38.02 57.56 42.19
CA ASN A 46 -37.95 56.97 43.54
C ASN A 46 -36.54 56.42 43.82
N ALA A 47 -35.93 56.89 44.91
CA ALA A 47 -34.70 56.34 45.51
C ALA A 47 -35.04 55.09 46.37
N PRO A 48 -34.08 54.23 46.80
CA PRO A 48 -33.13 54.65 47.84
C PRO A 48 -31.72 53.97 47.87
N TRP A 49 -30.78 54.73 48.46
CA TRP A 49 -29.67 54.30 49.33
C TRP A 49 -28.47 53.49 48.76
N ASP A 50 -27.31 54.15 48.70
CA ASP A 50 -25.98 53.54 48.69
C ASP A 50 -25.14 54.12 49.85
N PRO A 51 -24.76 53.33 50.86
CA PRO A 51 -23.89 53.77 51.93
C PRO A 51 -22.42 53.59 51.52
N PHE A 52 -21.63 54.64 51.74
CA PHE A 52 -20.15 54.70 51.67
C PHE A 52 -19.50 55.34 50.45
N GLU A 53 -20.09 56.41 49.93
CA GLU A 53 -19.31 57.47 49.26
C GLU A 53 -18.84 58.53 50.28
N LYS A 54 -17.52 58.76 50.42
CA LYS A 54 -16.83 60.05 50.16
C LYS A 54 -15.47 60.27 50.87
N SER A 55 -14.84 61.31 50.34
CA SER A 55 -13.46 61.78 50.28
C SER A 55 -12.90 62.57 51.47
N ASP A 56 -11.57 62.76 51.42
CA ASP A 56 -10.72 63.86 51.94
C ASP A 56 -10.39 63.96 53.45
N ARG A 57 -9.09 63.85 53.80
CA ARG A 57 -8.33 64.92 54.51
C ARG A 57 -6.84 64.60 54.78
N ARG A 58 -6.00 65.53 54.30
CA ARG A 58 -4.80 66.17 54.91
C ARG A 58 -4.06 65.57 56.14
N THR A 59 -2.74 65.47 55.95
CA THR A 59 -1.60 65.98 56.78
C THR A 59 -1.24 65.42 58.16
N GLY A 60 0.08 65.20 58.34
CA GLY A 60 0.82 65.12 59.62
C GLY A 60 1.06 63.67 60.05
N GLY A 61 2.26 63.18 60.34
CA GLY A 61 3.50 63.81 60.78
C GLY A 61 4.00 63.05 62.01
N ASN A 62 5.23 62.51 61.91
CA ASN A 62 6.14 62.05 62.98
C ASN A 62 5.81 60.82 63.83
N GLY A 63 6.82 59.95 64.00
CA GLY A 63 7.09 59.32 65.29
C GLY A 63 7.47 57.85 65.33
N ALA A 64 8.76 57.56 65.04
CA ALA A 64 9.64 56.58 65.70
C ALA A 64 9.14 55.18 66.14
N SER A 65 9.82 54.12 65.65
CA SER A 65 10.46 53.08 66.47
C SER A 65 11.32 52.10 65.64
N HIS A 66 12.58 51.90 66.07
CA HIS A 66 13.50 50.78 65.76
C HIS A 66 13.63 49.93 67.05
N PRO A 67 14.21 48.69 67.10
CA PRO A 67 15.26 48.04 66.26
C PRO A 67 14.87 46.59 65.81
N SER A 68 15.64 45.71 65.15
CA SER A 68 17.07 45.28 65.17
C SER A 68 17.40 44.56 63.83
N THR A 69 18.48 44.88 63.10
CA THR A 69 19.88 44.39 63.14
C THR A 69 20.08 42.88 63.05
N LEU A 70 20.42 42.41 61.84
CA LEU A 70 21.53 41.47 61.65
C LEU A 70 22.17 41.66 60.25
N GLU A 71 23.34 42.32 60.30
CA GLU A 71 24.56 42.16 59.49
C GLU A 71 24.43 42.08 57.95
N SER A 72 24.88 43.09 57.20
CA SER A 72 26.30 43.36 56.93
C SER A 72 27.09 42.14 56.45
N ILE A 73 26.93 41.79 55.17
CA ILE A 73 27.97 41.27 54.27
C ILE A 73 27.38 41.38 52.85
N GLN A 74 28.00 42.20 51.99
CA GLN A 74 27.91 42.23 50.50
C GLN A 74 27.85 43.64 49.87
N ASN A 75 28.02 44.72 50.63
CA ASN A 75 28.38 46.02 50.04
C ASN A 75 29.89 46.24 50.08
N ALA A 76 30.62 45.41 49.33
CA ALA A 76 31.96 45.71 48.87
C ALA A 76 32.22 44.93 47.59
N TRP A 77 31.62 45.36 46.48
CA TRP A 77 32.18 45.25 45.12
C TRP A 77 31.25 45.92 44.11
N MET A 78 31.26 47.24 44.11
CA MET A 78 30.83 48.02 42.95
C MET A 78 31.89 49.09 42.69
N THR A 79 32.76 48.81 41.73
CA THR A 79 33.28 49.78 40.74
C THR A 79 33.96 49.03 39.59
N GLN A 80 33.22 48.19 38.85
CA GLN A 80 33.69 47.82 37.51
C GLN A 80 33.36 48.95 36.53
N SER A 81 34.42 49.56 36.01
CA SER A 81 34.39 50.68 35.08
C SER A 81 33.50 50.40 33.88
N ARG A 82 32.88 51.46 33.35
CA ARG A 82 31.94 51.42 32.21
C ARG A 82 32.53 50.68 30.99
N GLN A 83 33.86 50.65 30.84
CA GLN A 83 34.60 49.92 29.81
C GLN A 83 34.53 48.39 29.95
N ALA A 84 34.46 47.85 31.17
CA ALA A 84 34.37 46.41 31.42
C ALA A 84 33.01 45.81 31.00
N ARG A 85 31.93 46.62 31.01
CA ARG A 85 30.62 46.18 30.51
C ARG A 85 30.61 46.03 29.00
N TYR A 86 31.23 46.96 28.26
CA TYR A 86 31.32 46.88 26.80
C TYR A 86 32.20 45.74 26.31
N LEU A 87 33.30 45.43 27.01
CA LEU A 87 34.15 44.27 26.69
C LEU A 87 33.46 42.94 26.98
N LYS A 88 32.69 42.84 28.07
CA LYS A 88 31.94 41.63 28.40
C LYS A 88 30.73 41.42 27.49
N THR A 89 29.96 42.48 27.18
CA THR A 89 28.85 42.37 26.20
C THR A 89 29.37 42.16 24.78
N GLY A 90 30.47 42.83 24.40
CA GLY A 90 31.14 42.60 23.13
C GLY A 90 31.66 41.17 22.99
N GLY A 91 32.29 40.63 24.04
CA GLY A 91 32.79 39.25 24.09
C GLY A 91 31.68 38.20 24.04
N VAL A 92 30.54 38.46 24.69
CA VAL A 92 29.37 37.56 24.62
C VAL A 92 28.70 37.64 23.25
N LEU A 93 28.60 38.83 22.65
CA LEU A 93 28.06 38.99 21.30
C LEU A 93 28.96 38.36 20.24
N THR A 94 30.28 38.50 20.35
CA THR A 94 31.21 37.80 19.45
C THR A 94 31.17 36.30 19.65
N LEU A 95 31.07 35.80 20.90
CA LEU A 95 30.88 34.37 21.14
C LEU A 95 29.55 33.86 20.55
N ILE A 96 28.46 34.62 20.66
CA ILE A 96 27.17 34.25 20.06
C ILE A 96 27.26 34.28 18.53
N VAL A 97 27.92 35.27 17.93
CA VAL A 97 28.14 35.33 16.48
C VAL A 97 29.06 34.22 16.00
N LEU A 98 30.06 33.82 16.79
CA LEU A 98 31.02 32.78 16.46
C LEU A 98 30.41 31.39 16.66
N LEU A 99 29.57 31.20 17.69
CA LEU A 99 28.71 30.02 17.84
C LEU A 99 27.66 29.98 16.72
N TYR A 100 27.09 31.12 16.33
CA TYR A 100 26.22 31.18 15.16
C TYR A 100 27.00 30.85 13.89
N TRP A 101 28.25 31.25 13.73
CA TRP A 101 29.05 30.90 12.56
C TRP A 101 29.47 29.43 12.55
N VAL A 102 29.76 28.85 13.71
CA VAL A 102 30.13 27.43 13.89
C VAL A 102 28.92 26.50 13.79
N PHE A 103 27.75 26.89 14.32
CA PHE A 103 26.50 26.12 14.24
C PHE A 103 25.65 26.44 13.00
N SER A 104 25.87 27.58 12.35
CA SER A 104 25.39 27.89 10.99
C SER A 104 26.40 27.49 9.92
N GLY A 105 27.47 26.77 10.31
CA GLY A 105 28.11 25.76 9.49
C GLY A 105 27.14 24.61 9.21
N GLY A 106 25.89 24.92 8.83
CA GLY A 106 25.11 24.03 8.01
C GLY A 106 26.01 23.72 6.83
N SER A 107 26.24 22.43 6.61
CA SER A 107 26.83 21.94 5.39
C SER A 107 26.23 22.77 4.26
N SER A 108 27.05 23.64 3.67
CA SER A 108 26.79 24.12 2.34
C SER A 108 26.95 22.88 1.49
N TYR A 109 25.87 22.07 1.43
CA TYR A 109 25.59 21.29 0.26
C TYR A 109 25.72 22.32 -0.85
N SER A 110 26.80 22.18 -1.62
CA SER A 110 26.85 22.74 -2.95
C SER A 110 25.51 22.34 -3.56
N ALA A 111 24.59 23.30 -3.67
CA ALA A 111 23.41 23.13 -4.47
C ALA A 111 23.99 22.90 -5.86
N SER A 112 24.14 21.61 -6.21
CA SER A 112 24.50 21.22 -7.56
C SER A 112 23.55 21.98 -8.45
N ASN A 113 24.08 22.65 -9.47
CA ASN A 113 23.30 23.49 -10.36
C ASN A 113 22.12 22.66 -10.90
N ASN A 114 20.93 22.76 -10.28
CA ASN A 114 19.68 22.11 -10.71
C ASN A 114 19.11 22.77 -11.97
N VAL A 115 19.98 23.45 -12.73
CA VAL A 115 19.69 24.14 -13.97
C VAL A 115 20.55 23.47 -15.04
N TYR A 116 19.91 22.55 -15.75
CA TYR A 116 20.49 21.89 -16.90
C TYR A 116 20.24 22.71 -18.16
N THR A 117 21.06 22.53 -19.18
CA THR A 117 20.76 22.96 -20.54
C THR A 117 20.05 21.83 -21.28
N PRO A 118 19.35 22.12 -22.40
CA PRO A 118 18.78 21.06 -23.23
C PRO A 118 19.80 20.00 -23.67
N ASP A 119 21.07 20.37 -23.81
CA ASP A 119 22.14 19.48 -24.29
C ASP A 119 22.72 18.55 -23.21
N ASN A 120 22.54 18.85 -21.92
CA ASN A 120 23.13 18.07 -20.82
C ASN A 120 22.14 17.58 -19.76
N SER A 121 20.84 17.73 -20.04
CA SER A 121 19.79 17.31 -19.11
C SER A 121 19.71 15.78 -19.02
N PRO A 122 19.62 15.18 -17.81
CA PRO A 122 19.41 13.75 -17.64
C PRO A 122 18.00 13.29 -18.04
N THR A 123 17.12 14.21 -18.43
CA THR A 123 15.76 13.99 -18.91
C THR A 123 15.44 14.88 -20.12
N THR A 124 14.60 14.37 -21.02
CA THR A 124 14.08 15.13 -22.17
C THR A 124 12.83 15.96 -21.83
N ARG A 125 12.31 15.87 -20.60
CA ARG A 125 11.01 16.47 -20.22
C ARG A 125 11.12 17.93 -19.79
N CYS A 126 12.17 18.29 -19.05
CA CYS A 126 12.43 19.66 -18.63
C CYS A 126 13.90 19.84 -18.22
N THR A 127 14.30 21.09 -17.95
CA THR A 127 15.68 21.45 -17.57
C THR A 127 15.83 21.89 -16.11
N LYS A 128 14.71 22.03 -15.39
CA LYS A 128 14.64 22.42 -13.98
C LYS A 128 13.50 21.67 -13.29
N PRO A 129 13.69 21.19 -12.06
CA PRO A 129 12.62 20.55 -11.31
C PRO A 129 11.54 21.57 -10.92
N HIS A 130 10.31 21.09 -10.77
CA HIS A 130 9.16 21.85 -10.27
C HIS A 130 9.40 22.36 -8.83
N ASP A 131 9.95 21.51 -7.97
CA ASP A 131 10.47 21.87 -6.65
C ASP A 131 12.00 21.87 -6.67
N LEU A 132 12.61 23.05 -6.52
CA LEU A 132 14.06 23.23 -6.50
C LEU A 132 14.76 22.51 -5.33
N SER A 133 14.00 22.06 -4.32
CA SER A 133 14.51 21.27 -3.21
C SER A 133 14.76 19.80 -3.58
N LYS A 134 14.24 19.35 -4.73
CA LYS A 134 14.39 17.99 -5.27
C LYS A 134 15.36 17.99 -6.45
N PRO A 135 16.08 16.88 -6.69
CA PRO A 135 16.89 16.72 -7.90
C PRO A 135 15.98 16.60 -9.14
N LEU A 136 16.50 16.95 -10.32
CA LEU A 136 15.74 16.87 -11.57
C LEU A 136 15.31 15.43 -11.93
N VAL A 137 16.19 14.45 -11.70
CA VAL A 137 15.97 13.02 -11.94
C VAL A 137 16.29 12.22 -10.69
N GLN A 138 15.50 11.19 -10.40
CA GLN A 138 15.72 10.22 -9.32
C GLN A 138 15.52 8.80 -9.84
N TYR A 139 16.16 7.85 -9.17
CA TYR A 139 15.92 6.43 -9.40
C TYR A 139 15.42 5.80 -8.10
N ALA A 140 14.67 4.71 -8.22
CA ALA A 140 14.29 3.86 -7.10
C ALA A 140 14.30 2.39 -7.52
N ILE A 141 14.73 1.52 -6.60
CA ILE A 141 14.78 0.08 -6.82
C ILE A 141 13.80 -0.62 -5.87
N MET A 142 12.90 -1.40 -6.44
CA MET A 142 11.98 -2.24 -5.68
C MET A 142 12.19 -3.71 -6.06
N ILE A 143 12.36 -4.55 -5.04
CA ILE A 143 12.38 -6.01 -5.21
C ILE A 143 11.09 -6.58 -4.64
N ASP A 144 10.29 -7.18 -5.52
CA ASP A 144 9.15 -8.02 -5.15
C ASP A 144 9.64 -9.45 -4.93
N ALA A 145 9.63 -9.89 -3.67
CA ALA A 145 9.93 -11.27 -3.30
C ALA A 145 8.63 -12.10 -3.24
N GLY A 146 8.19 -12.53 -4.42
CA GLY A 146 7.06 -13.44 -4.62
C GLY A 146 7.34 -14.87 -4.16
N SER A 147 6.28 -15.68 -4.00
CA SER A 147 6.39 -17.09 -3.62
C SER A 147 6.96 -17.97 -4.73
N THR A 148 6.64 -17.67 -5.99
CA THR A 148 7.07 -18.44 -7.16
C THR A 148 8.37 -17.94 -7.78
N GLY A 149 8.82 -16.75 -7.39
CA GLY A 149 10.02 -16.09 -7.89
C GLY A 149 10.11 -14.66 -7.38
N SER A 150 11.32 -14.09 -7.40
CA SER A 150 11.57 -12.68 -7.12
C SER A 150 11.65 -11.86 -8.42
N ARG A 151 11.28 -10.57 -8.36
CA ARG A 151 11.39 -9.60 -9.45
C ARG A 151 12.07 -8.32 -8.97
N ILE A 152 12.78 -7.63 -9.87
CA ILE A 152 13.31 -6.29 -9.63
C ILE A 152 12.68 -5.31 -10.61
N HIS A 153 12.38 -4.14 -10.08
CA HIS A 153 11.96 -2.97 -10.83
C HIS A 153 12.96 -1.84 -10.54
N VAL A 154 13.56 -1.29 -11.58
CA VAL A 154 14.45 -0.13 -11.51
C VAL A 154 13.77 1.01 -12.23
N TYR A 155 13.23 1.95 -11.47
CA TYR A 155 12.46 3.06 -11.98
C TYR A 155 13.34 4.31 -12.13
N LYS A 156 13.14 5.04 -13.23
CA LYS A 156 13.67 6.38 -13.46
C LYS A 156 12.51 7.38 -13.45
N PHE A 157 12.60 8.38 -12.58
CA PHE A 157 11.62 9.47 -12.49
C PHE A 157 12.24 10.81 -12.81
N ASN A 158 11.43 11.74 -13.33
CA ASN A 158 11.74 13.16 -13.32
C ASN A 158 10.80 13.93 -12.37
N ASN A 159 11.28 15.07 -11.87
CA ASN A 159 10.51 15.99 -11.03
C ASN A 159 10.08 17.25 -11.79
N CYS A 160 9.70 17.13 -13.07
CA CYS A 160 9.28 18.27 -13.90
C CYS A 160 7.90 18.81 -13.52
N GLY A 161 7.06 18.00 -12.89
CA GLY A 161 5.71 18.35 -12.47
C GLY A 161 5.49 18.32 -10.95
N PRO A 162 4.26 18.55 -10.50
CA PRO A 162 3.90 18.52 -9.07
C PRO A 162 4.04 17.12 -8.46
N THR A 163 3.92 16.07 -9.28
CA THR A 163 4.21 14.68 -8.92
C THR A 163 5.35 14.13 -9.77
N PRO A 164 6.20 13.25 -9.22
CA PRO A 164 7.23 12.57 -10.00
C PRO A 164 6.60 11.85 -11.20
N GLU A 165 7.15 12.06 -12.40
CA GLU A 165 6.74 11.37 -13.64
C GLU A 165 7.70 10.21 -13.92
N LEU A 166 7.14 9.02 -14.15
CA LEU A 166 7.88 7.83 -14.53
C LEU A 166 8.33 7.94 -15.99
N GLU A 167 9.65 7.88 -16.21
CA GLU A 167 10.24 7.91 -17.56
C GLU A 167 10.57 6.53 -18.10
N HIS A 168 11.07 5.66 -17.23
CA HIS A 168 11.55 4.33 -17.60
C HIS A 168 11.41 3.35 -16.44
N GLU A 169 11.10 2.11 -16.79
CA GLU A 169 11.15 0.96 -15.90
C GLU A 169 12.01 -0.11 -16.54
N GLU A 170 13.05 -0.55 -15.82
CA GLU A 170 13.74 -1.79 -16.13
C GLU A 170 13.21 -2.92 -15.24
N PHE A 171 12.80 -4.02 -15.86
CA PHE A 171 12.17 -5.14 -15.17
C PHE A 171 12.91 -6.45 -15.45
N LYS A 172 13.16 -7.24 -14.39
CA LYS A 172 13.64 -8.62 -14.53
C LYS A 172 13.04 -9.52 -13.47
N MET A 173 12.70 -10.74 -13.87
CA MET A 173 12.25 -11.82 -12.98
C MET A 173 13.33 -12.91 -12.89
N THR A 174 13.41 -13.56 -11.75
CA THR A 174 14.20 -14.80 -11.57
C THR A 174 13.67 -15.94 -12.45
N GLU A 175 14.57 -16.82 -12.89
CA GLU A 175 14.17 -18.00 -13.68
C GLU A 175 13.23 -18.92 -12.88
N LYS A 176 12.23 -19.47 -13.56
CA LYS A 176 11.28 -20.41 -12.95
C LYS A 176 11.98 -21.75 -12.72
N LYS A 177 11.93 -22.26 -11.49
CA LYS A 177 12.41 -23.60 -11.12
C LYS A 177 11.24 -24.47 -10.67
N SER A 178 11.33 -25.77 -10.90
CA SER A 178 10.31 -26.75 -10.48
C SER A 178 10.05 -26.72 -8.97
N GLU A 179 11.08 -26.42 -8.17
CA GLU A 179 10.99 -26.31 -6.70
C GLU A 179 10.66 -24.88 -6.21
N GLY A 180 10.33 -23.98 -7.15
CA GLY A 180 10.13 -22.55 -6.92
C GLY A 180 11.45 -21.76 -6.89
N SER A 181 11.40 -20.48 -7.28
CA SER A 181 12.55 -19.57 -7.25
C SER A 181 12.38 -18.39 -6.29
N GLY A 182 11.27 -18.33 -5.55
CA GLY A 182 11.03 -17.31 -4.54
C GLY A 182 11.88 -17.50 -3.29
N LEU A 183 11.97 -16.47 -2.45
CA LEU A 183 12.73 -16.54 -1.19
C LEU A 183 12.27 -17.68 -0.27
N SER A 184 10.98 -18.03 -0.31
CA SER A 184 10.41 -19.11 0.50
C SER A 184 10.92 -20.50 0.12
N SER A 185 11.41 -20.71 -1.10
CA SER A 185 11.91 -22.03 -1.56
C SER A 185 13.21 -22.46 -0.88
N TYR A 186 13.96 -21.51 -0.31
CA TYR A 186 15.25 -21.79 0.34
C TYR A 186 15.11 -22.27 1.79
N LYS A 187 13.91 -22.18 2.39
CA LYS A 187 13.59 -22.68 3.74
C LYS A 187 14.61 -22.23 4.80
N THR A 188 15.54 -23.11 5.17
CA THR A 188 16.56 -22.87 6.21
C THR A 188 17.84 -22.22 5.66
N ASP A 189 18.02 -22.16 4.35
CA ASP A 189 19.20 -21.56 3.69
C ASP A 189 19.00 -20.06 3.43
N ALA A 190 19.13 -19.25 4.48
CA ALA A 190 18.94 -17.79 4.40
C ALA A 190 19.97 -17.09 3.49
N GLU A 191 21.21 -17.56 3.46
CA GLU A 191 22.27 -17.00 2.61
C GLU A 191 22.05 -17.33 1.14
N GLY A 192 21.62 -18.56 0.83
CA GLY A 192 21.19 -18.94 -0.52
C GLY A 192 20.01 -18.10 -1.00
N ALA A 193 19.02 -17.86 -0.12
CA ALA A 193 17.89 -16.97 -0.40
C ALA A 193 18.36 -15.56 -0.75
N ALA A 194 19.28 -14.98 0.03
CA ALA A 194 19.83 -13.66 -0.24
C ALA A 194 20.62 -13.63 -1.57
N LYS A 195 21.47 -14.63 -1.81
CA LYS A 195 22.27 -14.77 -3.04
C LYS A 195 21.40 -14.92 -4.30
N SER A 196 20.20 -15.48 -4.17
CA SER A 196 19.27 -15.62 -5.29
C SER A 196 18.86 -14.29 -5.94
N LEU A 197 19.02 -13.17 -5.22
CA LEU A 197 18.72 -11.83 -5.72
C LEU A 197 19.88 -11.21 -6.52
N ASP A 198 21.07 -11.82 -6.57
CA ASP A 198 22.23 -11.25 -7.26
C ASP A 198 21.97 -10.96 -8.75
N PRO A 199 21.37 -11.89 -9.53
CA PRO A 199 21.13 -11.64 -10.96
C PRO A 199 20.12 -10.52 -11.21
N LEU A 200 19.32 -10.17 -10.20
CA LEU A 200 18.42 -9.03 -10.23
C LEU A 200 19.17 -7.74 -9.92
N MET A 201 20.00 -7.74 -8.88
CA MET A 201 20.81 -6.56 -8.52
C MET A 201 21.86 -6.20 -9.58
N GLU A 202 22.32 -7.16 -10.39
CA GLU A 202 23.13 -6.89 -11.57
C GLU A 202 22.42 -5.97 -12.58
N VAL A 203 21.09 -6.11 -12.73
CA VAL A 203 20.28 -5.20 -13.56
C VAL A 203 20.32 -3.79 -13.00
N ALA A 204 20.12 -3.63 -11.69
CA ALA A 204 20.22 -2.31 -11.05
C ALA A 204 21.60 -1.67 -11.26
N LEU A 205 22.68 -2.46 -11.17
CA LEU A 205 24.04 -1.97 -11.40
C LEU A 205 24.29 -1.52 -12.84
N SER A 206 23.68 -2.18 -13.84
CA SER A 206 23.81 -1.81 -15.25
C SER A 206 22.90 -0.65 -15.66
N THR A 207 21.72 -0.53 -15.04
CA THR A 207 20.69 0.44 -15.42
C THR A 207 20.89 1.80 -14.77
N VAL A 208 21.30 1.84 -13.50
CA VAL A 208 21.50 3.11 -12.78
C VAL A 208 22.88 3.67 -13.09
N PRO A 209 23.02 4.92 -13.59
CA PRO A 209 24.34 5.51 -13.83
C PRO A 209 25.14 5.68 -12.53
N ASP A 210 26.47 5.61 -12.60
CA ASP A 210 27.34 5.58 -11.41
C ASP A 210 27.11 6.76 -10.44
N ASP A 211 26.86 7.95 -10.98
CA ASP A 211 26.61 9.17 -10.20
C ASP A 211 25.30 9.12 -9.39
N TYR A 212 24.35 8.27 -9.77
CA TYR A 212 23.06 8.11 -9.09
C TYR A 212 23.04 6.94 -8.11
N LYS A 213 23.96 5.97 -8.22
CA LYS A 213 23.91 4.71 -7.45
C LYS A 213 23.90 4.94 -5.94
N SER A 214 24.73 5.85 -5.44
CA SER A 214 24.80 6.16 -4.01
C SER A 214 23.55 6.82 -3.45
N CYS A 215 22.70 7.40 -4.30
CA CYS A 215 21.47 8.09 -3.95
C CYS A 215 20.21 7.39 -4.49
N THR A 216 20.32 6.12 -4.87
CA THR A 216 19.20 5.33 -5.40
C THR A 216 18.75 4.32 -4.34
N PRO A 217 17.62 4.54 -3.64
CA PRO A 217 17.17 3.63 -2.60
C PRO A 217 16.81 2.26 -3.16
N VAL A 218 17.09 1.22 -2.38
CA VAL A 218 16.58 -0.13 -2.59
C VAL A 218 15.68 -0.55 -1.43
N ALA A 219 14.53 -1.10 -1.78
CA ALA A 219 13.62 -1.76 -0.85
C ALA A 219 13.25 -3.16 -1.34
N VAL A 220 13.03 -4.08 -0.41
CA VAL A 220 12.56 -5.45 -0.66
C VAL A 220 11.29 -5.69 0.12
N LYS A 221 10.27 -6.16 -0.58
CA LYS A 221 9.00 -6.52 0.04
C LYS A 221 8.68 -7.97 -0.33
N ALA A 222 8.64 -8.81 0.69
CA ALA A 222 8.19 -10.19 0.55
C ALA A 222 6.67 -10.28 0.68
N THR A 223 6.08 -11.20 -0.08
CA THR A 223 4.62 -11.44 -0.11
C THR A 223 4.20 -12.54 0.87
N ALA A 224 2.94 -12.93 0.83
CA ALA A 224 2.34 -13.93 1.72
C ALA A 224 3.11 -15.27 1.77
N GLY A 225 3.78 -15.67 0.69
CA GLY A 225 4.53 -16.94 0.65
C GLY A 225 5.64 -17.03 1.69
N LEU A 226 6.33 -15.93 1.98
CA LEU A 226 7.38 -15.94 3.00
C LEU A 226 6.80 -16.11 4.40
N ARG A 227 5.64 -15.48 4.70
CA ARG A 227 4.95 -15.60 6.00
C ARG A 227 4.66 -17.04 6.39
N LEU A 228 4.36 -17.88 5.40
CA LEU A 228 3.99 -19.29 5.62
C LEU A 228 5.15 -20.14 6.16
N LEU A 229 6.41 -19.66 6.08
CA LEU A 229 7.54 -20.32 6.73
C LEU A 229 7.55 -20.15 8.26
N GLY A 230 6.74 -19.23 8.80
CA GLY A 230 6.79 -18.84 10.21
C GLY A 230 7.81 -17.74 10.49
N ASP A 231 7.62 -17.08 11.64
CA ASP A 231 8.29 -15.81 11.96
C ASP A 231 9.82 -15.93 12.02
N GLU A 232 10.33 -17.00 12.64
CA GLU A 232 11.78 -17.18 12.82
C GLU A 232 12.52 -17.35 11.48
N MET A 233 12.02 -18.25 10.62
CA MET A 233 12.65 -18.50 9.32
C MET A 233 12.54 -17.29 8.40
N SER A 234 11.36 -16.66 8.37
CA SER A 234 11.15 -15.44 7.59
C SER A 234 12.10 -14.32 8.00
N ALA A 235 12.26 -14.09 9.31
CA ALA A 235 13.16 -13.07 9.83
C ALA A 235 14.63 -13.35 9.49
N LYS A 236 15.08 -14.61 9.57
CA LYS A 236 16.45 -14.99 9.18
C LYS A 236 16.72 -14.67 7.70
N ILE A 237 15.80 -15.04 6.81
CA ILE A 237 15.91 -14.75 5.37
C ILE A 237 15.97 -13.23 5.12
N LEU A 238 15.07 -12.46 5.71
CA LEU A 238 15.02 -11.00 5.52
C LEU A 238 16.28 -10.31 6.05
N ASN A 239 16.83 -10.75 7.20
CA ASN A 239 18.08 -10.22 7.73
C ASN A 239 19.28 -10.54 6.83
N ALA A 240 19.34 -11.75 6.25
CA ALA A 240 20.38 -12.12 5.28
C ALA A 240 20.29 -11.27 4.00
N VAL A 241 19.07 -11.08 3.46
CA VAL A 241 18.82 -10.20 2.32
C VAL A 241 19.29 -8.77 2.62
N ARG A 242 18.92 -8.22 3.77
CA ARG A 242 19.33 -6.87 4.18
C ARG A 242 20.86 -6.74 4.26
N THR A 243 21.50 -7.66 4.99
CA THR A 243 22.96 -7.69 5.15
C THR A 243 23.66 -7.72 3.79
N ARG A 244 23.15 -8.54 2.87
CA ARG A 244 23.69 -8.66 1.53
C ARG A 244 23.55 -7.35 0.73
N LEU A 245 22.37 -6.70 0.77
CA LEU A 245 22.14 -5.42 0.10
C LEU A 245 23.03 -4.30 0.66
N GLU A 246 23.20 -4.26 1.99
CA GLU A 246 24.02 -3.26 2.66
C GLU A 246 25.52 -3.43 2.34
N THR A 247 26.00 -4.68 2.22
CA THR A 247 27.44 -4.98 2.09
C THR A 247 27.95 -5.19 0.67
N LYS A 248 27.12 -5.64 -0.27
CA LYS A 248 27.55 -5.99 -1.65
C LYS A 248 27.25 -4.93 -2.69
N TYR A 249 26.30 -4.05 -2.45
CA TYR A 249 25.79 -3.11 -3.45
C TYR A 249 25.92 -1.65 -3.01
N PRO A 250 26.09 -0.71 -3.95
CA PRO A 250 26.28 0.72 -3.65
C PRO A 250 24.99 1.46 -3.28
N PHE A 251 23.84 0.81 -3.40
CA PHE A 251 22.52 1.41 -3.20
C PHE A 251 22.17 1.55 -1.72
N PRO A 252 21.76 2.73 -1.23
CA PRO A 252 21.25 2.85 0.15
C PRO A 252 20.02 1.97 0.36
N VAL A 253 20.04 1.16 1.41
CA VAL A 253 18.90 0.32 1.78
C VAL A 253 17.99 1.13 2.69
N VAL A 254 16.69 1.16 2.40
CA VAL A 254 15.71 1.82 3.27
C VAL A 254 15.83 1.26 4.70
N SER A 255 15.71 2.13 5.69
CA SER A 255 15.95 1.80 7.09
C SER A 255 15.00 0.71 7.59
N LYS A 256 15.37 0.06 8.69
CA LYS A 256 14.55 -1.00 9.27
C LYS A 256 13.23 -0.44 9.82
N GLU A 257 13.27 0.76 10.38
CA GLU A 257 12.13 1.47 10.97
C GLU A 257 11.09 1.88 9.91
N LYS A 258 11.54 2.10 8.67
CA LYS A 258 10.69 2.38 7.51
C LYS A 258 10.43 1.13 6.64
N GLY A 259 10.76 -0.06 7.14
CA GLY A 259 10.40 -1.32 6.50
C GLY A 259 11.17 -1.61 5.21
N GLY A 260 12.45 -1.24 5.11
CA GLY A 260 13.18 -1.39 3.84
C GLY A 260 13.38 -2.81 3.34
N VAL A 261 13.40 -3.81 4.24
CA VAL A 261 13.40 -5.24 3.91
C VAL A 261 12.42 -5.91 4.84
N GLU A 262 11.20 -6.17 4.37
CA GLU A 262 10.11 -6.65 5.22
C GLU A 262 9.10 -7.49 4.44
N ILE A 263 8.12 -8.05 5.17
CA ILE A 263 6.96 -8.69 4.57
C ILE A 263 5.81 -7.67 4.45
N MET A 264 5.37 -7.38 3.24
CA MET A 264 4.31 -6.41 2.98
C MET A 264 2.94 -6.92 3.40
N LYS A 265 2.20 -6.11 4.17
CA LYS A 265 0.81 -6.40 4.54
C LYS A 265 -0.08 -6.47 3.29
N GLY A 266 -1.04 -7.38 3.27
CA GLY A 266 -1.87 -7.57 2.07
C GLY A 266 -2.73 -6.33 1.75
N GLU A 267 -3.09 -5.57 2.77
CA GLU A 267 -3.77 -4.28 2.66
C GLU A 267 -2.91 -3.24 1.93
N ASP A 268 -1.63 -3.17 2.29
CA ASP A 268 -0.67 -2.25 1.65
C ASP A 268 -0.41 -2.66 0.19
N GLU A 269 -0.32 -3.98 -0.08
CA GLU A 269 -0.19 -4.54 -1.44
C GLU A 269 -1.33 -4.06 -2.35
N GLY A 270 -2.57 -4.18 -1.90
CA GLY A 270 -3.73 -3.70 -2.64
C GLY A 270 -3.70 -2.19 -2.89
N VAL A 271 -3.41 -1.38 -1.86
CA VAL A 271 -3.38 0.08 -1.99
C VAL A 271 -2.28 0.53 -2.94
N PHE A 272 -1.08 -0.07 -2.86
CA PHE A 272 0.00 0.25 -3.78
C PHE A 272 -0.30 -0.17 -5.22
N ALA A 273 -0.96 -1.31 -5.43
CA ALA A 273 -1.44 -1.72 -6.76
C ALA A 273 -2.48 -0.74 -7.34
N TRP A 274 -3.36 -0.21 -6.48
CA TRP A 274 -4.32 0.83 -6.85
C TRP A 274 -3.63 2.12 -7.26
N ILE A 275 -2.60 2.55 -6.51
CA ILE A 275 -1.78 3.73 -6.83
C ILE A 275 -1.09 3.52 -8.17
N THR A 276 -0.40 2.41 -8.38
CA THR A 276 0.26 2.08 -9.66
C THR A 276 -0.70 2.20 -10.83
N THR A 277 -1.85 1.52 -10.74
CA THR A 277 -2.82 1.45 -11.83
C THR A 277 -3.35 2.83 -12.17
N ASN A 278 -3.82 3.58 -11.17
CA ASN A 278 -4.40 4.89 -11.39
C ASN A 278 -3.35 5.94 -11.79
N TYR A 279 -2.10 5.80 -11.32
CA TYR A 279 -0.99 6.64 -11.73
C TYR A 279 -0.65 6.43 -13.21
N LEU A 280 -0.52 5.17 -13.65
CA LEU A 280 -0.21 4.85 -15.04
C LEU A 280 -1.36 5.23 -16.00
N LEU A 281 -2.62 5.13 -15.53
CA LEU A 281 -3.79 5.63 -16.25
C LEU A 281 -3.88 7.17 -16.30
N GLY A 282 -3.10 7.88 -15.48
CA GLY A 282 -3.19 9.34 -15.34
C GLY A 282 -4.43 9.81 -14.59
N LYS A 283 -5.08 8.91 -13.82
CA LYS A 283 -6.27 9.21 -13.01
C LYS A 283 -5.94 9.87 -11.66
N ILE A 284 -4.68 9.74 -11.22
CA ILE A 284 -4.12 10.42 -10.04
C ILE A 284 -2.79 11.09 -10.41
N GLY A 285 -2.38 12.09 -9.62
CA GLY A 285 -1.15 12.86 -9.84
C GLY A 285 -1.29 14.04 -10.81
N GLY A 286 -2.32 14.05 -11.64
CA GLY A 286 -2.73 15.21 -12.44
C GLY A 286 -3.72 16.14 -11.70
N PRO A 287 -3.96 17.35 -12.25
CA PRO A 287 -4.91 18.32 -11.68
C PRO A 287 -6.38 17.88 -11.82
N ASP A 288 -6.68 16.98 -12.74
CA ASP A 288 -8.06 16.59 -13.06
C ASP A 288 -8.63 15.60 -12.03
N GLU A 289 -9.85 15.88 -11.57
CA GLU A 289 -10.62 14.99 -10.69
C GLU A 289 -11.35 13.90 -11.48
N THR A 290 -10.58 13.02 -12.11
CA THR A 290 -11.15 11.88 -12.86
C THR A 290 -11.55 10.73 -11.93
N PRO A 291 -12.63 9.99 -12.25
CA PRO A 291 -13.00 8.76 -11.55
C PRO A 291 -11.88 7.72 -11.65
N THR A 292 -11.48 7.19 -10.50
CA THR A 292 -10.42 6.19 -10.39
C THR A 292 -10.92 4.81 -10.83
N ALA A 293 -10.00 3.93 -11.22
CA ALA A 293 -10.27 2.52 -11.47
C ALA A 293 -10.21 1.71 -10.16
N ALA A 294 -11.01 0.65 -10.08
CA ALA A 294 -10.87 -0.39 -9.07
C ALA A 294 -9.80 -1.39 -9.50
N ILE A 295 -9.21 -2.04 -8.51
CA ILE A 295 -8.23 -3.10 -8.73
C ILE A 295 -8.63 -4.35 -7.97
N LEU A 296 -8.40 -5.51 -8.59
CA LEU A 296 -8.42 -6.80 -7.93
C LEU A 296 -7.16 -7.58 -8.30
N ASP A 297 -6.42 -8.02 -7.30
CA ASP A 297 -5.17 -8.76 -7.51
C ASP A 297 -5.35 -10.19 -6.98
N LEU A 298 -5.32 -11.19 -7.86
CA LEU A 298 -5.38 -12.59 -7.45
C LEU A 298 -3.97 -13.15 -7.35
N GLY A 299 -3.42 -13.10 -6.15
CA GLY A 299 -2.16 -13.73 -5.80
C GLY A 299 -2.28 -15.23 -5.53
N GLY A 300 -1.17 -15.84 -5.09
CA GLY A 300 -1.16 -17.27 -4.75
C GLY A 300 -1.83 -17.60 -3.41
N GLY A 301 -1.60 -16.75 -2.39
CA GLY A 301 -2.09 -16.96 -1.02
C GLY A 301 -3.26 -16.07 -0.59
N SER A 302 -3.48 -14.95 -1.28
CA SER A 302 -4.53 -13.98 -0.99
C SER A 302 -5.07 -13.37 -2.28
N THR A 303 -6.22 -12.72 -2.18
CA THR A 303 -6.77 -11.85 -3.22
C THR A 303 -7.08 -10.48 -2.61
N GLN A 304 -6.66 -9.42 -3.29
CA GLN A 304 -6.86 -8.04 -2.85
C GLN A 304 -7.95 -7.35 -3.67
N ILE A 305 -8.67 -6.42 -3.05
CA ILE A 305 -9.62 -5.54 -3.71
C ILE A 305 -9.45 -4.12 -3.17
N VAL A 306 -9.31 -3.13 -4.06
CA VAL A 306 -9.26 -1.72 -3.68
C VAL A 306 -10.04 -0.86 -4.68
N PHE A 307 -10.91 0.01 -4.17
CA PHE A 307 -11.67 0.95 -4.99
C PHE A 307 -12.09 2.18 -4.19
N GLN A 308 -12.43 3.25 -4.90
CA GLN A 308 -12.97 4.48 -4.32
C GLN A 308 -14.50 4.47 -4.48
N PRO A 309 -15.29 4.06 -3.46
CA PRO A 309 -16.74 4.06 -3.56
C PRO A 309 -17.29 5.48 -3.66
N THR A 310 -18.30 5.65 -4.52
CA THR A 310 -19.10 6.87 -4.62
C THR A 310 -20.47 6.64 -4.00
N PHE A 311 -20.71 7.25 -2.84
CA PHE A 311 -22.01 7.20 -2.18
C PHE A 311 -22.90 8.34 -2.69
N LYS A 312 -23.96 8.00 -3.43
CA LYS A 312 -24.90 8.99 -3.96
C LYS A 312 -25.77 9.54 -2.83
N ASN A 313 -26.10 10.83 -2.90
CA ASN A 313 -27.07 11.44 -2.00
C ASN A 313 -28.43 10.78 -2.18
N SER A 314 -29.11 10.48 -1.07
CA SER A 314 -30.45 9.86 -1.11
C SER A 314 -31.43 10.77 -1.85
N PRO A 315 -32.12 10.28 -2.91
CA PRO A 315 -33.14 11.07 -3.62
C PRO A 315 -34.29 11.53 -2.73
N HIS A 316 -34.49 10.88 -1.59
CA HIS A 316 -35.60 11.11 -0.66
C HIS A 316 -35.19 11.89 0.61
N GLY A 317 -34.03 12.57 0.61
CA GLY A 317 -33.67 13.50 1.69
C GLY A 317 -33.14 12.86 2.99
N GLY A 318 -32.40 11.75 2.88
CA GLY A 318 -31.65 11.15 4.01
C GLY A 318 -30.21 11.64 4.11
N MET A 319 -29.53 11.38 5.25
CA MET A 319 -28.08 11.58 5.33
C MET A 319 -27.38 10.75 4.25
N PRO A 320 -26.37 11.30 3.55
CA PRO A 320 -25.62 10.53 2.56
C PRO A 320 -25.00 9.31 3.22
N GLU A 321 -25.09 8.15 2.57
CA GLU A 321 -24.27 7.00 2.97
C GLU A 321 -22.80 7.41 2.94
N LYS A 322 -22.01 6.90 3.88
CA LYS A 322 -20.57 7.14 3.96
C LYS A 322 -19.88 5.81 4.23
N MET A 323 -18.59 5.75 3.91
CA MET A 323 -17.78 4.60 4.26
C MET A 323 -17.80 4.41 5.78
N ALA A 324 -18.07 3.18 6.21
CA ALA A 324 -18.00 2.83 7.61
C ALA A 324 -16.56 3.00 8.12
N GLU A 325 -16.42 3.24 9.42
CA GLU A 325 -15.10 3.27 10.05
C GLU A 325 -14.60 1.84 10.28
N GLY A 326 -13.31 1.63 10.08
CA GLY A 326 -12.65 0.34 10.31
C GLY A 326 -11.38 0.18 9.47
N ASP A 327 -10.72 -0.97 9.63
CA ASP A 327 -9.46 -1.25 8.92
C ASP A 327 -9.59 -1.24 7.39
N HIS A 328 -10.80 -1.44 6.87
CA HIS A 328 -11.10 -1.42 5.43
C HIS A 328 -11.09 -0.02 4.82
N LYS A 329 -11.18 1.03 5.64
CA LYS A 329 -11.15 2.42 5.18
C LYS A 329 -9.71 2.92 5.15
N TYR A 330 -9.26 3.38 3.99
CA TYR A 330 -7.91 3.90 3.79
C TYR A 330 -7.94 5.32 3.24
N ASN A 331 -7.38 6.26 3.99
CA ASN A 331 -7.25 7.66 3.57
C ASN A 331 -5.89 7.87 2.91
N LEU A 332 -5.88 8.12 1.60
CA LEU A 332 -4.69 8.37 0.81
C LEU A 332 -4.60 9.84 0.44
N LYS A 333 -3.43 10.46 0.63
CA LYS A 333 -3.11 11.78 0.07
C LYS A 333 -2.11 11.61 -1.04
N PHE A 334 -2.49 11.93 -2.27
CA PHE A 334 -1.61 11.77 -3.43
C PHE A 334 -1.86 12.85 -4.48
N GLY A 335 -0.80 13.49 -4.97
CA GLY A 335 -0.89 14.54 -5.99
C GLY A 335 -1.78 15.72 -5.59
N GLY A 336 -1.78 16.09 -4.30
CA GLY A 336 -2.61 17.18 -3.76
C GLY A 336 -4.10 16.85 -3.60
N ARG A 337 -4.51 15.60 -3.84
CA ARG A 337 -5.89 15.11 -3.68
C ARG A 337 -5.98 14.13 -2.51
N ASP A 338 -7.11 14.17 -1.81
CA ASP A 338 -7.47 13.20 -0.77
C ASP A 338 -8.40 12.14 -1.36
N PHE A 339 -8.10 10.87 -1.12
CA PHE A 339 -8.89 9.72 -1.57
C PHE A 339 -9.32 8.90 -0.35
N GLU A 340 -10.61 8.60 -0.28
CA GLU A 340 -11.17 7.65 0.69
C GLU A 340 -11.38 6.31 -0.04
N LEU A 341 -10.51 5.34 0.21
CA LEU A 341 -10.51 4.05 -0.47
C LEU A 341 -11.08 2.97 0.45
N TYR A 342 -11.91 2.10 -0.13
CA TYR A 342 -12.13 0.78 0.45
C TYR A 342 -10.96 -0.12 0.05
N GLN A 343 -10.40 -0.85 1.01
CA GLN A 343 -9.37 -1.83 0.78
C GLN A 343 -9.65 -3.10 1.60
N HIS A 344 -9.37 -4.27 1.01
CA HIS A 344 -9.31 -5.51 1.77
C HIS A 344 -8.39 -6.54 1.12
N SER A 345 -7.80 -7.40 1.94
CA SER A 345 -7.00 -8.56 1.51
C SER A 345 -7.57 -9.85 2.10
N HIS A 346 -8.18 -10.68 1.25
CA HIS A 346 -8.72 -11.97 1.64
C HIS A 346 -7.63 -13.04 1.69
N LEU A 347 -6.95 -13.15 2.84
CA LEU A 347 -5.96 -14.20 3.08
C LEU A 347 -6.62 -15.60 3.04
N GLY A 348 -5.99 -16.54 2.35
CA GLY A 348 -6.53 -17.88 2.12
C GLY A 348 -7.40 -18.02 0.87
N TYR A 349 -7.63 -16.92 0.14
CA TYR A 349 -8.43 -16.88 -1.09
C TYR A 349 -7.62 -16.56 -2.35
N GLY A 350 -6.28 -16.62 -2.26
CA GLY A 350 -5.45 -16.66 -3.47
C GLY A 350 -5.64 -17.97 -4.24
N LEU A 351 -5.24 -18.02 -5.51
CA LEU A 351 -5.56 -19.15 -6.40
C LEU A 351 -5.05 -20.50 -5.85
N MET A 352 -3.83 -20.54 -5.28
CA MET A 352 -3.29 -21.78 -4.72
C MET A 352 -3.97 -22.17 -3.42
N SER A 353 -4.27 -21.19 -2.56
CA SER A 353 -5.03 -21.44 -1.32
C SER A 353 -6.45 -21.94 -1.61
N ALA A 354 -7.11 -21.37 -2.62
CA ALA A 354 -8.42 -21.80 -3.07
C ALA A 354 -8.41 -23.22 -3.63
N ARG A 355 -7.40 -23.60 -4.44
CA ARG A 355 -7.19 -25.00 -4.86
C ARG A 355 -7.09 -25.93 -3.67
N ASN A 356 -6.23 -25.61 -2.70
CA ASN A 356 -6.05 -26.44 -1.52
C ASN A 356 -7.35 -26.57 -0.72
N ALA A 357 -8.11 -25.49 -0.55
CA ALA A 357 -9.40 -25.50 0.13
C ALA A 357 -10.44 -26.35 -0.61
N LEU A 358 -10.48 -26.27 -1.95
CA LEU A 358 -11.37 -27.08 -2.79
C LEU A 358 -11.04 -28.58 -2.70
N HIS A 359 -9.76 -28.94 -2.82
CA HIS A 359 -9.32 -30.32 -2.67
C HIS A 359 -9.59 -30.86 -1.26
N ALA A 360 -9.38 -30.04 -0.23
CA ALA A 360 -9.71 -30.41 1.15
C ALA A 360 -11.22 -30.60 1.35
N SER A 361 -12.06 -29.76 0.73
CA SER A 361 -13.52 -29.90 0.77
C SER A 361 -14.00 -31.20 0.11
N VAL A 362 -13.42 -31.57 -1.03
CA VAL A 362 -13.70 -32.87 -1.68
C VAL A 362 -13.28 -34.03 -0.77
N LEU A 363 -12.13 -33.94 -0.12
CA LEU A 363 -11.63 -34.99 0.77
C LEU A 363 -12.48 -35.14 2.03
N ASP A 364 -12.90 -34.04 2.64
CA ASP A 364 -13.83 -34.00 3.78
C ASP A 364 -15.19 -34.61 3.41
N HIS A 365 -15.73 -34.27 2.23
CA HIS A 365 -16.98 -34.85 1.76
C HIS A 365 -16.89 -36.37 1.58
N MET A 366 -15.81 -36.85 0.93
CA MET A 366 -15.56 -38.29 0.75
C MET A 366 -15.42 -39.03 2.08
N HIS A 367 -14.76 -38.40 3.06
CA HIS A 367 -14.63 -38.95 4.41
C HIS A 367 -15.98 -39.04 5.12
N LYS A 368 -16.82 -38.00 5.05
CA LYS A 368 -18.18 -38.00 5.62
C LYS A 368 -19.09 -39.07 5.03
N GLN A 369 -18.92 -39.38 3.74
CA GLN A 369 -19.63 -40.50 3.09
C GLN A 369 -19.10 -41.88 3.51
N ASN A 370 -17.84 -41.96 3.96
CA ASN A 370 -17.15 -43.21 4.29
C ASN A 370 -16.44 -43.13 5.66
N PRO A 371 -17.17 -42.84 6.76
CA PRO A 371 -16.54 -42.48 8.04
C PRO A 371 -15.71 -43.62 8.63
N ASN A 372 -16.15 -44.88 8.43
CA ASN A 372 -15.54 -46.06 9.05
C ASN A 372 -14.44 -46.72 8.21
N SER A 373 -14.04 -46.13 7.09
CA SER A 373 -13.03 -46.72 6.19
C SER A 373 -12.08 -45.68 5.65
N LYS A 374 -10.80 -46.04 5.55
CA LYS A 374 -9.77 -45.25 4.88
C LYS A 374 -9.30 -45.89 3.56
N ALA A 375 -9.87 -47.03 3.17
CA ALA A 375 -9.48 -47.77 1.97
C ALA A 375 -9.74 -47.00 0.67
N TRP A 376 -10.68 -46.04 0.69
CA TRP A 376 -10.98 -45.19 -0.45
C TRP A 376 -9.86 -44.18 -0.78
N LEU A 377 -8.97 -43.85 0.18
CA LEU A 377 -7.83 -42.96 -0.05
C LEU A 377 -6.82 -43.52 -1.07
N SER A 378 -6.81 -44.85 -1.25
CA SER A 378 -5.94 -45.53 -2.21
C SER A 378 -6.56 -45.65 -3.61
N LYS A 379 -7.81 -45.21 -3.79
CA LYS A 379 -8.51 -45.21 -5.09
C LYS A 379 -8.56 -43.79 -5.66
N PRO A 380 -8.67 -43.63 -6.99
CA PRO A 380 -8.98 -42.33 -7.58
C PRO A 380 -10.26 -41.75 -6.98
N ILE A 381 -10.16 -40.51 -6.49
CA ILE A 381 -11.27 -39.78 -5.88
C ILE A 381 -11.93 -38.91 -6.94
N PRO A 382 -13.24 -39.06 -7.20
CA PRO A 382 -13.95 -38.20 -8.13
C PRO A 382 -13.88 -36.73 -7.69
N ASN A 383 -13.46 -35.85 -8.60
CA ASN A 383 -13.43 -34.41 -8.38
C ASN A 383 -13.90 -33.68 -9.64
N SER A 384 -15.10 -33.09 -9.56
CA SER A 384 -15.75 -32.36 -10.66
C SER A 384 -14.97 -31.14 -11.16
N CYS A 385 -13.95 -30.68 -10.41
CA CYS A 385 -13.06 -29.59 -10.80
C CYS A 385 -11.81 -30.02 -11.56
N ILE A 386 -11.55 -31.33 -11.66
CA ILE A 386 -10.49 -31.87 -12.52
C ILE A 386 -11.05 -32.08 -13.92
N ILE A 387 -10.28 -31.74 -14.95
CA ILE A 387 -10.69 -31.88 -16.36
C ILE A 387 -11.15 -33.32 -16.66
N PRO A 388 -12.25 -33.50 -17.42
CA PRO A 388 -12.77 -34.83 -17.74
C PRO A 388 -11.73 -35.79 -18.30
N GLY A 389 -11.69 -37.01 -17.76
CA GLY A 389 -10.75 -38.06 -18.17
C GLY A 389 -9.29 -37.87 -17.74
N MET A 390 -8.95 -36.79 -17.03
CA MET A 390 -7.62 -36.57 -16.49
C MET A 390 -7.52 -37.00 -15.02
N GLN A 391 -6.30 -37.33 -14.59
CA GLN A 391 -6.00 -37.61 -13.19
C GLN A 391 -4.81 -36.78 -12.73
N LYS A 392 -4.82 -36.44 -11.44
CA LYS A 392 -3.70 -35.73 -10.80
C LYS A 392 -3.46 -36.28 -9.41
N LYS A 393 -2.19 -36.53 -9.09
CA LYS A 393 -1.76 -36.79 -7.72
C LYS A 393 -1.62 -35.46 -6.99
N ILE A 394 -2.33 -35.30 -5.87
CA ILE A 394 -2.47 -34.05 -5.14
C ILE A 394 -2.13 -34.31 -3.67
N ASN A 395 -1.30 -33.44 -3.11
CA ASN A 395 -1.07 -33.40 -1.67
C ASN A 395 -2.05 -32.42 -1.03
N VAL A 396 -2.88 -32.94 -0.12
CA VAL A 396 -3.90 -32.17 0.60
C VAL A 396 -3.51 -32.12 2.07
N THR A 397 -3.44 -30.92 2.62
CA THR A 397 -3.18 -30.71 4.06
C THR A 397 -4.52 -30.54 4.78
N MET A 398 -4.85 -31.49 5.66
CA MET A 398 -6.06 -31.45 6.47
C MET A 398 -5.80 -30.82 7.85
N PRO A 399 -6.78 -30.11 8.43
CA PRO A 399 -6.56 -29.39 9.67
C PRO A 399 -6.36 -30.35 10.87
N PRO A 400 -5.69 -29.90 11.95
CA PRO A 400 -5.27 -30.78 13.05
C PRO A 400 -6.41 -31.47 13.82
N ASP A 401 -7.59 -30.86 13.80
CA ASP A 401 -8.82 -31.32 14.45
C ASP A 401 -9.62 -32.33 13.61
N HIS A 402 -9.22 -32.57 12.36
CA HIS A 402 -9.88 -33.51 11.45
C HIS A 402 -9.32 -34.93 11.57
N GLU A 403 -10.13 -35.97 11.38
CA GLU A 403 -9.68 -37.39 11.47
C GLU A 403 -8.60 -37.80 10.43
N LEU A 404 -8.46 -36.97 9.39
CA LEU A 404 -7.45 -37.07 8.34
C LEU A 404 -6.29 -36.07 8.51
N ALA A 405 -6.11 -35.48 9.70
CA ALA A 405 -5.13 -34.44 10.01
C ALA A 405 -3.72 -34.68 9.42
N GLY A 406 -3.12 -33.60 8.92
CA GLY A 406 -1.80 -33.60 8.29
C GLY A 406 -1.87 -33.77 6.77
N GLU A 407 -0.70 -33.96 6.14
CA GLU A 407 -0.59 -34.09 4.69
C GLU A 407 -1.07 -35.48 4.23
N ARG A 408 -1.87 -35.51 3.16
CA ARG A 408 -2.38 -36.71 2.52
C ARG A 408 -2.16 -36.62 1.03
N SER A 409 -1.46 -37.60 0.46
CA SER A 409 -1.27 -37.70 -0.98
C SER A 409 -2.34 -38.61 -1.57
N VAL A 410 -3.21 -38.05 -2.39
CA VAL A 410 -4.35 -38.75 -3.02
C VAL A 410 -4.34 -38.54 -4.53
N THR A 411 -4.95 -39.45 -5.28
CA THR A 411 -5.18 -39.26 -6.71
C THR A 411 -6.60 -38.77 -6.90
N MET A 412 -6.78 -37.61 -7.54
CA MET A 412 -8.09 -37.09 -7.94
C MET A 412 -8.29 -37.28 -9.43
N GLU A 413 -9.51 -37.65 -9.80
CA GLU A 413 -9.91 -37.96 -11.17
C GLU A 413 -11.08 -37.08 -11.60
N GLY A 414 -10.97 -36.51 -12.80
CA GLY A 414 -12.05 -35.76 -13.43
C GLY A 414 -13.20 -36.67 -13.84
N PRO A 415 -14.42 -36.12 -13.96
CA PRO A 415 -15.60 -36.89 -14.33
C PRO A 415 -15.49 -37.43 -15.76
N VAL A 416 -16.32 -38.42 -16.12
CA VAL A 416 -16.39 -38.92 -17.51
C VAL A 416 -16.96 -37.85 -18.44
N ASP A 417 -18.02 -37.17 -17.97
CA ASP A 417 -18.66 -36.06 -18.68
C ASP A 417 -18.45 -34.74 -17.93
N ALA A 418 -18.32 -33.65 -18.68
CA ALA A 418 -18.09 -32.33 -18.11
C ALA A 418 -19.29 -31.87 -17.27
N ILE A 419 -19.01 -31.45 -16.04
CA ILE A 419 -20.01 -30.96 -15.05
C ILE A 419 -19.52 -29.67 -14.39
N PRO A 420 -19.26 -28.59 -15.16
CA PRO A 420 -18.69 -27.34 -14.65
C PRO A 420 -19.50 -26.72 -13.52
N ALA A 421 -20.83 -26.85 -13.55
CA ALA A 421 -21.71 -26.33 -12.50
C ALA A 421 -21.43 -26.94 -11.11
N GLN A 422 -21.05 -28.22 -11.04
CA GLN A 422 -20.68 -28.83 -9.75
C GLN A 422 -19.36 -28.29 -9.23
N CYS A 423 -18.38 -28.05 -10.11
CA CYS A 423 -17.15 -27.39 -9.70
C CYS A 423 -17.40 -25.96 -9.22
N ARG A 424 -18.28 -25.22 -9.92
CA ARG A 424 -18.71 -23.88 -9.49
C ARG A 424 -19.34 -23.90 -8.10
N ALA A 425 -20.23 -24.86 -7.82
CA ALA A 425 -20.83 -25.00 -6.50
C ALA A 425 -19.79 -25.27 -5.39
N LEU A 426 -18.75 -26.06 -5.68
CA LEU A 426 -17.62 -26.25 -4.75
C LEU A 426 -16.85 -24.93 -4.54
N ALA A 427 -16.59 -24.19 -5.62
CA ALA A 427 -15.90 -22.90 -5.57
C ALA A 427 -16.69 -21.83 -4.79
N GLU A 428 -18.01 -21.81 -4.93
CA GLU A 428 -18.89 -20.93 -4.15
C GLU A 428 -18.96 -21.36 -2.68
N GLY A 429 -18.94 -22.67 -2.41
CA GLY A 429 -18.97 -23.23 -1.07
C GLY A 429 -17.79 -22.77 -0.19
N ILE A 430 -16.60 -22.61 -0.77
CA ILE A 430 -15.42 -22.14 -0.01
C ILE A 430 -15.45 -20.62 0.27
N LEU A 431 -16.39 -19.85 -0.28
CA LEU A 431 -16.54 -18.42 -0.01
C LEU A 431 -17.26 -18.15 1.33
N TYR A 432 -18.00 -19.12 1.87
CA TYR A 432 -18.76 -18.99 3.13
C TYR A 432 -19.67 -17.75 3.15
N LYS A 433 -20.52 -17.60 2.13
CA LYS A 433 -21.46 -16.47 1.99
C LYS A 433 -22.44 -16.33 3.16
N ASP A 434 -22.77 -17.43 3.83
CA ASP A 434 -23.71 -17.45 4.97
C ASP A 434 -23.04 -17.09 6.31
N LYS A 435 -21.72 -16.84 6.32
CA LYS A 435 -21.02 -16.47 7.56
C LYS A 435 -21.52 -15.13 8.06
N ALA A 436 -21.76 -15.05 9.37
CA ALA A 436 -22.32 -13.86 10.01
C ALA A 436 -21.57 -12.58 9.63
N CYS A 437 -22.32 -11.59 9.12
CA CYS A 437 -21.82 -10.28 8.72
C CYS A 437 -21.99 -9.31 9.89
N THR A 438 -20.88 -8.87 10.48
CA THR A 438 -20.91 -7.93 11.62
C THR A 438 -21.21 -6.50 11.17
N LEU A 439 -20.76 -6.14 9.97
CA LEU A 439 -20.92 -4.83 9.37
C LEU A 439 -21.40 -4.99 7.93
N HIS A 440 -22.69 -4.73 7.70
CA HIS A 440 -23.31 -4.84 6.38
C HIS A 440 -22.98 -3.65 5.48
N PRO A 441 -23.00 -3.84 4.14
CA PRO A 441 -23.06 -5.12 3.44
C PRO A 441 -21.73 -5.89 3.51
N CYS A 442 -21.75 -7.20 3.26
CA CYS A 442 -20.55 -8.05 3.22
C CYS A 442 -20.38 -8.68 1.84
N SER A 443 -19.14 -8.91 1.43
CA SER A 443 -18.83 -9.72 0.26
C SER A 443 -18.96 -11.20 0.60
N PHE A 444 -17.93 -11.81 1.18
CA PHE A 444 -17.91 -13.21 1.58
C PHE A 444 -17.09 -13.42 2.85
N ASN A 445 -17.21 -14.60 3.47
CA ASN A 445 -16.54 -14.94 4.74
C ASN A 445 -16.79 -13.93 5.88
N GLY A 446 -17.95 -13.26 5.87
CA GLY A 446 -18.34 -12.25 6.86
C GLY A 446 -17.57 -10.92 6.78
N VAL A 447 -16.90 -10.64 5.66
CA VAL A 447 -16.10 -9.43 5.45
C VAL A 447 -16.96 -8.30 4.88
N HIS A 448 -16.97 -7.15 5.57
CA HIS A 448 -17.64 -5.94 5.09
C HIS A 448 -17.09 -5.48 3.74
N GLN A 449 -17.97 -5.13 2.80
CA GLN A 449 -17.61 -4.51 1.52
C GLN A 449 -18.75 -3.61 1.02
N PRO A 450 -18.49 -2.33 0.67
CA PRO A 450 -19.47 -1.51 -0.04
C PRO A 450 -19.92 -2.17 -1.34
N SER A 451 -21.22 -2.11 -1.65
CA SER A 451 -21.76 -2.74 -2.87
C SER A 451 -21.15 -2.09 -4.11
N LEU A 452 -20.47 -2.90 -4.95
CA LEU A 452 -19.87 -2.44 -6.20
C LEU A 452 -20.94 -1.94 -7.17
N ASP A 453 -22.06 -2.64 -7.31
CA ASP A 453 -23.16 -2.20 -8.19
C ASP A 453 -23.77 -0.86 -7.76
N LYS A 454 -23.81 -0.56 -6.45
CA LYS A 454 -24.35 0.72 -5.98
C LYS A 454 -23.33 1.86 -5.99
N THR A 455 -22.09 1.56 -5.59
CA THR A 455 -21.07 2.56 -5.28
C THR A 455 -19.95 2.67 -6.33
N PHE A 456 -19.89 1.73 -7.29
CA PHE A 456 -18.82 1.61 -8.29
C PHE A 456 -19.32 0.91 -9.58
N SER A 457 -20.44 1.39 -10.12
CA SER A 457 -21.19 0.69 -11.19
C SER A 457 -20.58 0.83 -12.57
N ARG A 458 -19.84 1.91 -12.86
CA ARG A 458 -19.51 2.30 -14.25
C ARG A 458 -18.02 2.45 -14.50
N GLU A 459 -17.26 2.70 -13.45
CA GLU A 459 -15.83 2.94 -13.48
C GLU A 459 -15.08 1.67 -13.89
N ASP A 460 -13.85 1.81 -14.36
CA ASP A 460 -13.07 0.66 -14.81
C ASP A 460 -12.70 -0.28 -13.64
N VAL A 461 -12.72 -1.58 -13.88
CA VAL A 461 -12.24 -2.61 -12.95
C VAL A 461 -11.09 -3.33 -13.62
N TYR A 462 -9.89 -3.23 -13.05
CA TYR A 462 -8.73 -4.00 -13.51
C TYR A 462 -8.51 -5.22 -12.63
N ILE A 463 -8.27 -6.36 -13.27
CA ILE A 463 -7.97 -7.63 -12.61
C ILE A 463 -6.60 -8.14 -13.08
N PHE A 464 -5.70 -8.47 -12.17
CA PHE A 464 -4.30 -8.82 -12.51
C PHE A 464 -3.82 -10.15 -11.90
N SER A 465 -2.53 -10.44 -12.10
CA SER A 465 -1.85 -11.64 -11.63
C SER A 465 -2.51 -12.90 -12.17
N TYR A 466 -2.98 -13.82 -11.32
CA TYR A 466 -3.60 -15.05 -11.82
C TYR A 466 -4.88 -14.81 -12.62
N PHE A 467 -5.55 -13.65 -12.49
CA PHE A 467 -6.62 -13.31 -13.42
C PHE A 467 -6.10 -13.20 -14.85
N TYR A 468 -4.98 -12.52 -15.05
CA TYR A 468 -4.31 -12.40 -16.35
C TYR A 468 -3.78 -13.77 -16.81
N ASP A 469 -3.00 -14.45 -15.97
CA ASP A 469 -2.33 -15.71 -16.32
C ASP A 469 -3.32 -16.82 -16.72
N ARG A 470 -4.56 -16.78 -16.23
CA ARG A 470 -5.60 -17.78 -16.53
C ARG A 470 -6.55 -17.41 -17.66
N THR A 471 -6.48 -16.19 -18.18
CA THR A 471 -7.40 -15.74 -19.23
C THR A 471 -6.66 -15.35 -20.51
N HIS A 472 -5.53 -14.64 -20.37
CA HIS A 472 -4.74 -14.17 -21.51
C HIS A 472 -4.19 -15.32 -22.35
N ASP A 473 -3.58 -16.31 -21.72
CA ASP A 473 -2.97 -17.47 -22.40
C ASP A 473 -4.01 -18.37 -23.10
N LEU A 474 -5.31 -18.14 -22.83
CA LEU A 474 -6.43 -18.79 -23.51
C LEU A 474 -7.11 -17.91 -24.55
N GLY A 475 -6.51 -16.76 -24.88
CA GLY A 475 -6.96 -15.86 -25.95
C GLY A 475 -8.08 -14.89 -25.58
N MET A 476 -8.33 -14.66 -24.28
CA MET A 476 -9.28 -13.61 -23.87
C MET A 476 -8.76 -12.21 -24.25
N PRO A 477 -9.65 -11.30 -24.69
CA PRO A 477 -9.28 -9.92 -24.96
C PRO A 477 -8.88 -9.17 -23.67
N GLU A 478 -8.27 -7.99 -23.82
CA GLU A 478 -7.90 -7.13 -22.68
C GLU A 478 -9.10 -6.60 -21.89
N SER A 479 -10.31 -6.63 -22.47
CA SER A 479 -11.56 -6.21 -21.84
C SER A 479 -12.65 -7.22 -22.16
N PHE A 480 -13.34 -7.72 -21.14
CA PHE A 480 -14.40 -8.72 -21.27
C PHE A 480 -15.39 -8.65 -20.10
N THR A 481 -16.56 -9.25 -20.27
CA THR A 481 -17.60 -9.38 -19.25
C THR A 481 -17.43 -10.65 -18.42
N LEU A 482 -17.97 -10.66 -17.21
CA LEU A 482 -17.99 -11.89 -16.39
C LEU A 482 -18.78 -13.04 -17.06
N ARG A 483 -19.72 -12.72 -17.95
CA ARG A 483 -20.40 -13.69 -18.82
C ARG A 483 -19.43 -14.36 -19.78
N GLU A 484 -18.59 -13.60 -20.47
CA GLU A 484 -17.57 -14.18 -21.38
C GLU A 484 -16.53 -15.01 -20.62
N LEU A 485 -16.18 -14.61 -19.39
CA LEU A 485 -15.37 -15.44 -18.50
C LEU A 485 -16.07 -16.77 -18.17
N LEU A 486 -17.38 -16.75 -17.95
CA LEU A 486 -18.17 -17.96 -17.70
C LEU A 486 -18.17 -18.89 -18.93
N ASP A 487 -18.35 -18.33 -20.12
CA ASP A 487 -18.34 -19.07 -21.39
C ASP A 487 -16.95 -19.69 -21.65
N LEU A 488 -15.87 -18.98 -21.31
CA LEU A 488 -14.50 -19.53 -21.32
C LEU A 488 -14.40 -20.72 -20.36
N THR A 489 -14.87 -20.56 -19.12
CA THR A 489 -14.87 -21.61 -18.10
C THR A 489 -15.58 -22.86 -18.59
N GLU A 490 -16.75 -22.72 -19.22
CA GLU A 490 -17.52 -23.86 -19.74
C GLU A 490 -16.78 -24.61 -20.86
N LYS A 491 -16.16 -23.90 -21.80
CA LYS A 491 -15.33 -24.50 -22.87
C LYS A 491 -14.13 -25.25 -22.30
N VAL A 492 -13.43 -24.65 -21.34
CA VAL A 492 -12.25 -25.26 -20.70
C VAL A 492 -12.65 -26.52 -19.94
N CYS A 493 -13.69 -26.45 -19.10
CA CYS A 493 -14.21 -27.59 -18.36
C CYS A 493 -14.79 -28.69 -19.25
N GLY A 494 -15.18 -28.36 -20.49
CA GLY A 494 -15.64 -29.30 -21.51
C GLY A 494 -14.60 -30.33 -21.97
N GLY A 495 -13.32 -30.13 -21.63
CA GLY A 495 -12.21 -31.02 -21.99
C GLY A 495 -11.94 -31.07 -23.50
N GLU A 496 -11.20 -32.09 -23.94
CA GLU A 496 -10.77 -32.27 -25.34
C GLU A 496 -11.90 -32.14 -26.37
N LYS A 497 -13.15 -32.50 -26.00
CA LYS A 497 -14.32 -32.36 -26.88
C LYS A 497 -14.63 -30.91 -27.28
N HIS A 498 -14.25 -29.94 -26.47
CA HIS A 498 -14.54 -28.51 -26.65
C HIS A 498 -13.28 -27.66 -26.87
N TRP A 499 -12.09 -28.26 -26.76
CA TRP A 499 -10.82 -27.53 -26.86
C TRP A 499 -10.43 -27.16 -28.30
N ASN A 500 -11.16 -27.64 -29.30
CA ASN A 500 -11.06 -27.14 -30.67
C ASN A 500 -11.25 -25.61 -30.76
N ALA A 501 -11.97 -25.01 -29.80
CA ALA A 501 -12.10 -23.56 -29.67
C ALA A 501 -10.77 -22.83 -29.42
N PHE A 502 -9.72 -23.53 -28.95
CA PHE A 502 -8.41 -22.96 -28.60
C PHE A 502 -7.31 -23.27 -29.62
N GLU A 503 -7.60 -23.97 -30.73
CA GLU A 503 -6.60 -24.34 -31.74
C GLU A 503 -5.89 -23.13 -32.38
N GLY A 504 -6.56 -21.97 -32.42
CA GLY A 504 -5.99 -20.72 -32.91
C GLY A 504 -5.14 -19.95 -31.89
N VAL A 505 -5.04 -20.43 -30.65
CA VAL A 505 -4.30 -19.76 -29.57
C VAL A 505 -3.00 -20.52 -29.32
N GLU A 506 -1.88 -19.85 -29.56
CA GLU A 506 -0.55 -20.44 -29.41
C GLU A 506 -0.32 -20.94 -27.98
N GLY A 507 0.10 -22.20 -27.83
CA GLY A 507 0.40 -22.81 -26.53
C GLY A 507 -0.80 -23.21 -25.66
N ALA A 508 -2.02 -22.75 -25.97
CA ALA A 508 -3.20 -22.97 -25.13
C ALA A 508 -3.52 -24.46 -24.93
N LEU A 509 -3.51 -25.26 -26.00
CA LEU A 509 -3.78 -26.71 -25.91
C LEU A 509 -2.73 -27.45 -25.08
N THR A 510 -1.46 -27.05 -25.17
CA THR A 510 -0.37 -27.64 -24.37
C THR A 510 -0.60 -27.32 -22.89
N GLU A 511 -0.85 -26.05 -22.56
CA GLU A 511 -1.12 -25.64 -21.17
C GLU A 511 -2.38 -26.33 -20.59
N LEU A 512 -3.44 -26.48 -21.39
CA LEU A 512 -4.68 -27.17 -20.98
C LEU A 512 -4.42 -28.66 -20.67
N ARG A 513 -3.65 -29.34 -21.52
CA ARG A 513 -3.27 -30.76 -21.36
C ARG A 513 -2.29 -31.00 -20.22
N ASP A 514 -1.40 -30.04 -19.95
CA ASP A 514 -0.38 -30.19 -18.91
C ASP A 514 -0.92 -29.91 -17.49
N ARG A 515 -2.07 -29.23 -17.38
CA ARG A 515 -2.64 -28.81 -16.09
C ARG A 515 -4.10 -29.24 -15.91
N PRO A 516 -4.35 -30.37 -15.22
CA PRO A 516 -5.70 -30.88 -14.96
C PRO A 516 -6.64 -29.96 -14.15
N GLU A 517 -6.14 -28.85 -13.58
CA GLU A 517 -6.86 -27.95 -12.67
C GLU A 517 -7.40 -26.68 -13.35
N TRP A 518 -7.27 -26.52 -14.67
CA TRP A 518 -7.77 -25.33 -15.36
C TRP A 518 -9.27 -25.05 -15.13
N CYS A 519 -10.09 -26.11 -15.10
CA CYS A 519 -11.51 -25.98 -14.78
C CYS A 519 -11.75 -25.49 -13.35
N LEU A 520 -10.93 -25.94 -12.40
CA LEU A 520 -10.95 -25.48 -11.02
C LEU A 520 -10.66 -23.98 -10.95
N ASP A 521 -9.56 -23.55 -11.57
CA ASP A 521 -9.10 -22.16 -11.51
C ASP A 521 -10.15 -21.20 -12.02
N LEU A 522 -10.69 -21.47 -13.21
CA LEU A 522 -11.64 -20.59 -13.86
C LEU A 522 -12.99 -20.56 -13.13
N ASN A 523 -13.47 -21.70 -12.61
CA ASN A 523 -14.68 -21.68 -11.76
C ASN A 523 -14.46 -20.90 -10.46
N PHE A 524 -13.28 -21.01 -9.85
CA PHE A 524 -12.95 -20.19 -8.67
C PHE A 524 -12.92 -18.70 -9.02
N MET A 525 -12.31 -18.31 -10.13
CA MET A 525 -12.29 -16.92 -10.58
C MET A 525 -13.70 -16.39 -10.86
N SER A 526 -14.54 -17.15 -11.56
CA SER A 526 -15.94 -16.79 -11.80
C SER A 526 -16.73 -16.67 -10.50
N ALA A 527 -16.60 -17.64 -9.58
CA ALA A 527 -17.28 -17.62 -8.28
C ALA A 527 -16.82 -16.43 -7.42
N LEU A 528 -15.51 -16.15 -7.40
CA LEU A 528 -14.93 -15.05 -6.65
C LEU A 528 -15.44 -13.70 -7.15
N LEU A 529 -15.41 -13.47 -8.48
CA LEU A 529 -15.83 -12.21 -9.10
C LEU A 529 -17.35 -11.98 -9.02
N HIS A 530 -18.14 -12.98 -9.42
CA HIS A 530 -19.59 -12.84 -9.51
C HIS A 530 -20.29 -13.07 -8.16
N THR A 531 -20.02 -14.20 -7.50
CA THR A 531 -20.72 -14.60 -6.26
C THR A 531 -20.08 -13.98 -5.02
N GLY A 532 -18.75 -13.93 -4.97
CA GLY A 532 -17.97 -13.39 -3.85
C GLY A 532 -18.09 -11.87 -3.76
N TYR A 533 -17.58 -11.17 -4.77
CA TYR A 533 -17.57 -9.71 -4.84
C TYR A 533 -18.88 -9.08 -5.31
N GLU A 534 -19.87 -9.91 -5.68
CA GLU A 534 -21.21 -9.48 -6.09
C GLU A 534 -21.20 -8.54 -7.32
N MET A 535 -20.27 -8.76 -8.25
CA MET A 535 -20.27 -8.04 -9.52
C MET A 535 -21.35 -8.60 -10.45
N PRO A 536 -22.16 -7.77 -11.12
CA PRO A 536 -23.13 -8.22 -12.12
C PRO A 536 -22.49 -9.08 -13.20
N ILE A 537 -23.21 -10.07 -13.75
CA ILE A 537 -22.65 -10.99 -14.74
C ILE A 537 -22.22 -10.28 -16.04
N ASP A 538 -22.87 -9.16 -16.36
CA ASP A 538 -22.54 -8.33 -17.52
C ASP A 538 -21.53 -7.20 -17.17
N ARG A 539 -20.92 -7.23 -15.97
CA ARG A 539 -19.88 -6.29 -15.57
C ARG A 539 -18.63 -6.51 -16.40
N GLU A 540 -18.18 -5.46 -17.07
CA GLU A 540 -16.90 -5.43 -17.78
C GLU A 540 -15.72 -5.34 -16.79
N VAL A 541 -14.70 -6.15 -17.03
CA VAL A 541 -13.41 -6.17 -16.35
C VAL A 541 -12.28 -6.11 -17.38
N LYS A 542 -11.14 -5.55 -16.97
CA LYS A 542 -9.96 -5.36 -17.81
C LYS A 542 -8.78 -6.14 -17.27
N ILE A 543 -8.09 -6.86 -18.14
CA ILE A 543 -6.80 -7.49 -17.84
C ILE A 543 -5.70 -6.72 -18.54
N ALA A 544 -4.58 -6.55 -17.86
CA ALA A 544 -3.38 -6.01 -18.47
C ALA A 544 -2.16 -6.50 -17.69
N LYS A 545 -1.09 -6.81 -18.43
CA LYS A 545 0.24 -7.03 -17.84
C LYS A 545 1.00 -5.73 -17.66
N LYS A 546 0.80 -4.80 -18.59
CA LYS A 546 1.47 -3.51 -18.61
C LYS A 546 0.51 -2.38 -18.98
N ILE A 547 0.74 -1.19 -18.41
CA ILE A 547 0.13 0.06 -18.88
C ILE A 547 1.25 1.01 -19.30
N LYS A 548 1.17 1.50 -20.55
CA LYS A 548 2.18 2.39 -21.16
C LYS A 548 3.61 1.81 -21.09
N GLY A 549 3.74 0.49 -21.25
CA GLY A 549 5.03 -0.21 -21.22
C GLY A 549 5.55 -0.59 -19.83
N ASN A 550 4.87 -0.18 -18.76
CA ASN A 550 5.27 -0.44 -17.38
C ASN A 550 4.44 -1.56 -16.75
N GLU A 551 5.08 -2.44 -15.97
CA GLU A 551 4.45 -3.56 -15.27
C GLU A 551 3.35 -3.09 -14.32
N LEU A 552 2.24 -3.82 -14.36
CA LEU A 552 1.17 -3.67 -13.37
C LEU A 552 1.46 -4.48 -12.11
N GLY A 553 1.03 -3.94 -10.98
CA GLY A 553 1.27 -4.52 -9.66
C GLY A 553 1.55 -3.42 -8.65
N TRP A 554 1.96 -3.80 -7.45
CA TRP A 554 2.14 -2.85 -6.34
C TRP A 554 3.47 -2.08 -6.37
N CYS A 555 4.47 -2.57 -7.13
CA CYS A 555 5.85 -2.09 -7.02
C CYS A 555 6.04 -0.59 -7.29
N LEU A 556 5.41 -0.05 -8.34
CA LEU A 556 5.52 1.36 -8.68
C LEU A 556 4.92 2.26 -7.60
N GLY A 557 3.69 1.95 -7.16
CA GLY A 557 3.00 2.65 -6.07
C GLY A 557 3.79 2.64 -4.76
N ALA A 558 4.47 1.53 -4.46
CA ALA A 558 5.36 1.42 -3.30
C ALA A 558 6.70 2.15 -3.46
N SER A 559 7.12 2.44 -4.70
CA SER A 559 8.38 3.13 -5.00
C SER A 559 8.25 4.66 -4.95
N LEU A 560 7.08 5.21 -5.23
CA LEU A 560 6.84 6.66 -5.22
C LEU A 560 7.18 7.33 -3.87
N PRO A 561 6.79 6.77 -2.69
CA PRO A 561 7.23 7.30 -1.41
C PRO A 561 8.75 7.36 -1.26
N LEU A 562 9.49 6.44 -1.87
CA LEU A 562 10.95 6.37 -1.71
C LEU A 562 11.67 7.60 -2.28
N LEU A 563 11.00 8.40 -3.11
CA LEU A 563 11.58 9.59 -3.72
C LEU A 563 11.63 10.80 -2.75
N GLU A 564 10.96 10.72 -1.61
CA GLU A 564 10.92 11.78 -0.60
C GLU A 564 12.10 11.73 0.39
N LYS A 565 12.45 12.88 0.97
CA LYS A 565 13.62 13.01 1.88
C LYS A 565 13.47 12.25 3.20
N GLU A 566 12.24 12.06 3.69
CA GLU A 566 11.95 11.44 4.99
C GLU A 566 11.65 9.93 4.89
N SER A 567 12.00 9.32 3.76
CA SER A 567 11.67 7.94 3.44
C SER A 567 12.63 6.91 4.03
N GLY A 568 13.45 7.32 5.00
CA GLY A 568 14.32 6.44 5.79
C GLY A 568 15.54 5.96 5.04
N TRP A 569 16.12 6.75 4.14
CA TRP A 569 17.39 6.44 3.51
C TRP A 569 18.15 7.74 3.25
N GLU A 570 19.47 7.63 3.20
CA GLU A 570 20.36 8.74 2.88
C GLU A 570 21.36 8.30 1.82
N CYS A 571 21.85 9.25 1.03
CA CYS A 571 22.88 8.96 0.04
C CYS A 571 24.12 8.37 0.73
N ARG A 572 24.67 7.28 0.18
CA ARG A 572 25.95 6.73 0.63
C ARG A 572 27.08 7.69 0.23
N ILE A 573 27.50 8.55 1.14
CA ILE A 573 28.66 9.42 0.93
C ILE A 573 29.90 8.53 0.91
N LYS A 574 30.56 8.39 -0.25
CA LYS A 574 31.93 7.88 -0.28
C LYS A 574 32.82 9.00 0.26
N GLU A 575 33.50 8.77 1.39
CA GLU A 575 34.64 9.62 1.74
C GLU A 575 35.60 9.59 0.55
N VAL A 576 35.77 10.74 -0.10
CA VAL A 576 36.82 10.91 -1.09
C VAL A 576 38.11 10.94 -0.28
N THR A 577 38.80 9.80 -0.18
CA THR A 577 40.18 9.77 0.29
C THR A 577 40.99 10.60 -0.69
N ARG A 578 41.33 11.81 -0.25
CA ARG A 578 41.99 12.83 -1.05
C ARG A 578 43.49 12.62 -1.10
#